data_AF-A0A2P6QRQ4-F1
#
_entry.id   AF-A0A2P6QRQ4-F1
#
_cell.length_a   1.000
_cell.length_b   1.000
_cell.length_c   1.000
_cell.angle_alpha   90.00
_cell.angle_beta   90.00
_cell.angle_gamma   90.00
#
_symmetry.space_group_name_H-M   'P 1'
#
loop_
_entity.id
_entity.type
_entity.pdbx_description
1 polymer ?
#
loop_
_entity_poly.entity_id
_entity_poly.type
_entity_poly.pdbx_seq_one_letter_code
_entity_poly.pdbx_strand_id
1 'polypeptide(L)' 'MAKQKGLTVVQLLPSFVEPSMALARVPISKFPSGALGYLSSGWVFFEVNLEFPSLHLHYFVHAE' A
#
# COMPACT_ATOMS: atom_id res chain seq x y z
N MET A 1 -6.24 -15.31 -10.12
CA MET A 1 -5.10 -15.39 -9.20
C MET A 1 -5.43 -16.09 -7.87
N ALA A 2 -6.30 -15.56 -7.01
CA ALA A 2 -6.64 -16.22 -5.73
C ALA A 2 -7.25 -17.63 -5.91
N LYS A 3 -8.27 -17.76 -6.77
CA LYS A 3 -8.89 -19.05 -7.12
C LYS A 3 -7.90 -20.07 -7.71
N GLN A 4 -6.95 -19.62 -8.53
CA GLN A 4 -5.92 -20.48 -9.12
C GLN A 4 -4.95 -21.01 -8.06
N LYS A 5 -4.76 -20.28 -6.96
CA LYS A 5 -3.94 -20.68 -5.81
C LYS A 5 -4.75 -21.37 -4.70
N GLY A 6 -6.06 -21.59 -4.90
CA GLY A 6 -6.94 -22.16 -3.86
C GLY A 6 -7.11 -21.26 -2.63
N LEU A 7 -6.89 -19.95 -2.76
CA LEU A 7 -6.99 -18.97 -1.67
C LEU A 7 -8.23 -18.08 -1.83
N THR A 8 -8.73 -17.58 -0.71
CA THR A 8 -9.63 -16.41 -0.71
C THR A 8 -8.86 -15.15 -1.10
N VAL A 9 -9.56 -14.09 -1.51
CA VAL A 9 -8.93 -12.80 -1.82
C VAL A 9 -8.17 -12.27 -0.59
N VAL A 10 -8.80 -12.27 0.58
CA VAL A 10 -8.20 -11.79 1.85
C VAL A 10 -6.92 -12.55 2.20
N GLN A 11 -6.88 -13.87 2.01
CA GLN A 11 -5.67 -14.66 2.23
C GLN A 11 -4.55 -14.35 1.23
N LEU A 12 -4.89 -13.86 0.03
CA LEU A 12 -3.90 -13.47 -0.98
C LEU A 12 -3.34 -12.06 -0.73
N LEU A 13 -4.10 -11.15 -0.10
CA LEU A 13 -3.73 -9.74 0.07
C LEU A 13 -2.33 -9.54 0.71
N PRO A 14 -1.94 -10.21 1.82
CA PRO A 14 -0.63 -10.00 2.42
C PRO A 14 0.56 -10.18 1.46
N SER A 15 0.41 -11.04 0.43
CA SER A 15 1.46 -11.27 -0.57
C SER A 15 1.74 -10.07 -1.50
N PHE A 16 0.88 -9.05 -1.46
CA PHE A 16 1.02 -7.83 -2.26
C PHE A 16 1.50 -6.61 -1.46
N VAL A 17 1.62 -6.72 -0.13
CA VAL A 17 2.10 -5.61 0.72
C VAL A 17 3.51 -5.20 0.33
N GLU A 18 4.44 -6.15 0.27
CA GLU A 18 5.84 -5.85 -0.09
C GLU A 18 5.99 -5.29 -1.52
N PRO A 19 5.35 -5.89 -2.56
CA PRO A 19 5.32 -5.30 -3.89
C PRO A 19 4.74 -3.88 -3.95
N SER A 20 3.73 -3.56 -3.13
CA SER A 20 3.09 -2.24 -3.15
C SER A 20 4.04 -1.11 -2.73
N MET A 21 5.01 -1.40 -1.85
CA MET A 21 5.98 -0.44 -1.34
C MET A 21 6.82 0.22 -2.45
N ALA A 22 6.95 -0.40 -3.63
CA ALA A 22 7.61 0.19 -4.78
C ALA A 22 6.91 1.45 -5.34
N LEU A 23 5.63 1.65 -5.01
CA LEU A 23 4.86 2.83 -5.42
C LEU A 23 5.06 4.02 -4.47
N ALA A 24 5.62 3.81 -3.28
CA ALA A 24 5.84 4.85 -2.29
C ALA A 24 6.73 5.99 -2.83
N ARG A 25 6.54 7.20 -2.27
CA ARG A 25 7.37 8.38 -2.59
C ARG A 25 7.92 8.94 -1.29
N VAL A 26 9.09 8.43 -0.90
CA VAL A 26 9.73 8.71 0.39
C VAL A 26 11.10 9.38 0.26
N PRO A 27 11.20 10.58 -0.35
CA PRO A 27 12.47 11.27 -0.54
C PRO A 27 13.20 11.64 0.76
N ILE A 28 12.53 11.67 1.92
CA ILE A 28 13.09 12.14 3.20
C ILE A 28 13.43 10.97 4.12
N SER A 29 12.46 10.14 4.51
CA SER A 29 12.71 9.05 5.48
C SER A 29 13.45 7.86 4.88
N LYS A 30 13.36 7.68 3.55
CA LYS A 30 13.77 6.45 2.84
C LYS A 30 13.09 5.19 3.38
N PHE A 31 11.93 5.34 4.01
CA PHE A 31 11.17 4.25 4.61
C PHE A 31 9.85 4.04 3.82
N PRO A 32 9.85 3.18 2.78
CA PRO A 32 8.64 2.91 2.03
C PRO A 32 7.69 2.06 2.89
N SER A 33 6.42 2.46 2.92
CA SER A 33 5.34 1.74 3.57
C SER A 33 4.23 1.48 2.55
N GLY A 34 3.56 0.34 2.69
CA GLY A 34 2.51 -0.09 1.79
C GLY A 34 1.39 -0.80 2.56
N ALA A 35 0.17 -0.59 2.11
CA ALA A 35 -1.04 -1.20 2.63
C ALA A 35 -1.99 -1.56 1.48
N LEU A 36 -3.04 -2.32 1.79
CA LEU A 36 -4.06 -2.74 0.84
C LEU A 36 -5.45 -2.51 1.40
N GLY A 37 -6.21 -1.66 0.72
CA GLY A 37 -7.62 -1.49 0.96
C GLY A 37 -8.42 -2.62 0.31
N TYR A 38 -9.40 -3.17 1.03
CA TYR A 38 -10.36 -4.15 0.50
C TYR A 38 -11.78 -3.67 0.76
N LEU A 39 -12.50 -3.31 -0.31
CA LEU A 39 -13.88 -2.83 -0.21
C LEU A 39 -14.88 -3.99 -0.23
N SER A 40 -16.07 -3.75 0.32
CA SER A 40 -17.19 -4.70 0.31
C SER A 40 -17.65 -5.09 -1.11
N SER A 41 -17.38 -4.24 -2.09
CA SER A 41 -17.59 -4.49 -3.52
C SER A 41 -16.58 -5.46 -4.14
N GLY A 42 -15.55 -5.86 -3.39
CA GLY A 42 -14.49 -6.78 -3.82
C GLY A 42 -13.29 -6.11 -4.50
N TRP A 43 -13.30 -4.78 -4.62
CA TRP A 43 -12.16 -4.03 -5.14
C TRP A 43 -10.99 -4.00 -4.15
N VAL A 44 -9.78 -4.12 -4.69
CA VAL A 44 -8.52 -4.03 -3.95
C VAL A 44 -7.78 -2.79 -4.41
N PHE A 45 -7.31 -1.98 -3.47
CA PHE A 45 -6.53 -0.78 -3.73
C PHE A 45 -5.13 -0.91 -3.14
N PHE A 46 -4.14 -0.33 -3.82
CA PHE A 46 -2.81 -0.14 -3.26
C PHE A 46 -2.75 1.20 -2.56
N GLU A 47 -2.22 1.20 -1.36
CA GLU A 47 -2.08 2.40 -0.54
C GLU A 47 -0.61 2.49 -0.10
N VAL A 48 -0.01 3.67 -0.15
CA VAL A 48 1.43 3.89 0.08
C VAL A 48 1.69 5.26 0.66
N ASN A 49 2.77 5.38 1.43
CA ASN A 49 3.14 6.66 2.01
C ASN A 49 3.77 7.63 0.99
N LEU A 50 3.47 8.92 1.18
CA LEU A 50 3.96 10.03 0.36
C LEU A 50 4.56 11.13 1.24
N GLU A 51 5.76 11.56 0.88
CA GLU A 51 6.45 12.67 1.53
C GLU A 51 6.73 13.78 0.53
N PHE A 52 6.62 15.02 1.01
CA PHE A 52 6.73 16.21 0.18
C PHE A 52 7.95 17.01 0.62
N PRO A 53 9.02 17.06 -0.20
CA PRO A 53 10.18 17.88 0.10
C PRO A 53 9.79 19.34 0.33
N SER A 54 10.42 19.97 1.32
CA SER A 54 10.21 21.39 1.65
C SER A 54 8.84 21.75 2.23
N LEU A 55 7.97 20.77 2.52
CA LEU A 55 6.74 20.98 3.30
C LEU A 55 6.92 20.48 4.74
N HIS A 56 6.08 21.00 5.64
CA HIS A 56 6.00 20.49 7.00
C HIS A 56 5.41 19.08 7.04
N LEU A 57 5.76 18.31 8.07
CA LEU A 57 5.40 16.89 8.20
C LEU A 57 3.88 16.61 8.17
N HIS A 58 3.03 17.58 8.54
CA HIS A 58 1.57 17.41 8.52
C HIS A 58 0.97 17.33 7.11
N TYR A 59 1.77 17.58 6.07
CA TYR A 59 1.36 17.34 4.68
C TYR A 59 1.64 15.91 4.22
N PHE A 60 2.38 15.11 5.00
CA PHE A 60 2.70 13.75 4.60
C PHE A 60 1.45 12.88 4.65
N VAL A 61 1.39 11.94 3.73
CA VAL A 61 0.31 10.95 3.67
C VAL A 61 0.90 9.63 4.14
N HIS A 62 0.23 9.01 5.11
CA HIS A 62 0.57 7.67 5.57
C HIS A 62 0.17 6.63 4.52
N ALA A 63 0.55 5.37 4.73
CA ALA A 63 0.12 4.35 3.78
C ALA A 63 -1.38 4.12 3.89
N GLU A 64 -1.94 4.20 5.09
CA GLU A 64 -3.36 4.09 5.43
C GLU A 64 -4.17 5.34 5.11
#